data_AF-A0A4R4KSH4-F1
#
_entry.id   AF-A0A4R4KSH4-F1
#
_cell.length_a   1.000
_cell.length_b   1.000
_cell.length_c   1.000
_cell.angle_alpha   90.00
_cell.angle_beta   90.00
_cell.angle_gamma   90.00
#
_symmetry.space_group_name_H-M   'P 1'
#
loop_
_entity.id
_entity.type
_entity.pdbx_description
1 polymer ?
#
loop_
_entity_poly.entity_id
_entity_poly.type
_entity_poly.pdbx_seq_one_letter_code
_entity_poly.pdbx_strand_id
1 'polypeptide(L)'
;MGRGAPVVTSRGPAGVRSAAARWLRAAPLPLALVVLVALPGVVLGRVYAGDLLTWLLVGAAAGSVLVSVAARRLRSWLVAPVSVAAMVGWTVFGLHLAARRAGLPGGFVEVVVDAARNGIPRLLTALIPVEPVPDTVLVPLVATWLAGLTGAEVALRAGRSLLGFLPPALLYAGALYVVGPNADPAFWPSVAFAAAVALGLVAPGTRQTPGGDPAAALPPAVRAAVRLRLVAGGAAGVAVVVGLAALVGPVLAARVEDRPVDPRRYVEPPRVESLDENPLIRISGWALHPEQELLDVATLTPAGAQTRIRLAVLSDYDGVTWRVGATDRNAGRV
;
A
#
# COMPACT_ATOMS: atom_id res chain seq x y z
N MET A 1 -23.36 -70.10 17.52
CA MET A 1 -23.85 -68.82 18.06
C MET A 1 -22.66 -68.08 18.65
N GLY A 2 -22.30 -66.91 18.09
CA GLY A 2 -21.24 -66.06 18.61
C GLY A 2 -21.27 -64.72 17.89
N ARG A 3 -22.20 -63.84 18.29
CA ARG A 3 -22.34 -62.49 17.74
C ARG A 3 -21.15 -61.65 18.20
N GLY A 4 -20.26 -61.29 17.28
CA GLY A 4 -19.22 -60.29 17.51
C GLY A 4 -19.86 -58.92 17.76
N ALA A 5 -19.54 -58.32 18.90
CA ALA A 5 -19.99 -56.99 19.26
C ALA A 5 -19.34 -55.93 18.33
N PRO A 6 -20.08 -54.90 17.91
CA PRO A 6 -19.51 -53.80 17.15
C PRO A 6 -18.61 -52.93 18.04
N VAL A 7 -17.34 -52.79 17.64
CA VAL A 7 -16.41 -51.82 18.23
C VAL A 7 -16.89 -50.42 17.90
N VAL A 8 -17.58 -49.78 18.85
CA VAL A 8 -17.92 -48.36 18.79
C VAL A 8 -16.64 -47.57 19.03
N THR A 9 -16.05 -47.03 17.95
CA THR A 9 -14.97 -46.05 18.04
C THR A 9 -15.57 -44.70 18.44
N SER A 10 -15.58 -44.42 19.75
CA SER A 10 -15.92 -43.11 20.27
C SER A 10 -14.86 -42.09 19.83
N ARG A 11 -15.19 -41.28 18.81
CA ARG A 11 -14.45 -40.04 18.49
C ARG A 11 -14.66 -39.05 19.64
N GLY A 12 -13.86 -39.17 20.68
CA GLY A 12 -13.89 -38.26 21.82
C GLY A 12 -13.49 -36.81 21.46
N PRO A 13 -13.79 -35.84 22.33
CA PRO A 13 -13.50 -34.40 22.17
C PRO A 13 -12.00 -34.02 22.06
N ALA A 14 -11.09 -35.01 22.07
CA ALA A 14 -9.66 -34.84 21.86
C ALA A 14 -9.31 -34.28 20.47
N GLY A 15 -10.16 -34.52 19.46
CA GLY A 15 -9.93 -34.03 18.09
C GLY A 15 -9.91 -32.49 18.00
N VAL A 16 -10.84 -31.82 18.68
CA VAL A 16 -10.98 -30.35 18.63
C VAL A 16 -9.83 -29.64 19.36
N ARG A 17 -9.43 -30.14 20.53
CA ARG A 17 -8.27 -29.61 21.28
C ARG A 17 -6.96 -29.77 20.50
N SER A 18 -6.82 -30.85 19.73
CA SER A 18 -5.66 -31.09 18.86
C SER A 18 -5.61 -30.17 17.63
N ALA A 19 -6.76 -29.74 17.11
CA ALA A 19 -6.85 -28.82 15.98
C ALA A 19 -6.57 -27.38 16.43
N ALA A 20 -7.17 -26.94 17.53
CA ALA A 20 -6.93 -25.62 18.12
C ALA A 20 -5.45 -25.43 18.48
N ALA A 21 -4.83 -26.43 19.12
CA ALA A 21 -3.40 -26.39 19.43
C ALA A 21 -2.51 -26.35 18.17
N ARG A 22 -2.93 -26.94 17.05
CA ARG A 22 -2.22 -26.87 15.77
C ARG A 22 -2.32 -25.49 15.15
N TRP A 23 -3.51 -24.90 15.17
CA TRP A 23 -3.76 -23.54 14.69
C TRP A 23 -2.99 -22.50 15.50
N LEU A 24 -3.03 -22.59 16.83
CA LEU A 24 -2.28 -21.71 17.74
C LEU A 24 -0.76 -21.75 17.47
N ARG A 25 -0.21 -22.91 17.09
CA ARG A 25 1.20 -23.04 16.72
C ARG A 25 1.53 -22.56 15.31
N ALA A 26 0.55 -22.55 14.40
CA ALA A 26 0.74 -22.19 12.99
C ALA A 26 0.34 -20.75 12.64
N ALA A 27 -0.34 -20.05 13.56
CA ALA A 27 -0.76 -18.66 13.41
C ALA A 27 0.33 -17.57 13.56
N PRO A 28 1.40 -17.72 14.37
CA PRO A 28 2.26 -16.58 14.70
C PRO A 28 3.05 -16.04 13.51
N LEU A 29 3.54 -16.92 12.62
CA LEU A 29 4.28 -16.49 11.43
C LEU A 29 3.39 -15.78 10.39
N PRO A 30 2.21 -16.31 10.01
CA PRO A 30 1.25 -15.56 9.20
C PRO A 30 0.84 -14.22 9.83
N LEU A 31 0.61 -14.18 11.14
CA LEU A 31 0.25 -12.94 11.82
C LEU A 31 1.38 -11.91 11.76
N ALA A 32 2.62 -12.34 12.00
CA ALA A 32 3.79 -11.48 11.85
C ALA A 32 3.90 -10.92 10.43
N LEU A 33 3.69 -11.74 9.40
CA LEU A 33 3.68 -11.26 8.01
C LEU A 33 2.58 -10.23 7.73
N VAL A 34 1.36 -10.45 8.23
CA VAL A 34 0.28 -9.48 8.08
C VAL A 34 0.68 -8.14 8.71
N VAL A 35 1.25 -8.15 9.91
CA VAL A 35 1.71 -6.93 10.58
C VAL A 35 2.82 -6.25 9.77
N LEU A 36 3.84 -7.00 9.34
CA LEU A 36 4.97 -6.44 8.58
C LEU A 36 4.52 -5.82 7.24
N VAL A 37 3.53 -6.42 6.57
CA VAL A 37 3.01 -5.93 5.28
C VAL A 37 2.00 -4.79 5.47
N ALA A 38 1.34 -4.70 6.62
CA ALA A 38 0.39 -3.62 6.92
C ALA A 38 1.08 -2.33 7.40
N LEU A 39 2.21 -2.43 8.11
CA LEU A 39 2.94 -1.26 8.65
C LEU A 39 3.37 -0.21 7.62
N PRO A 40 3.76 -0.56 6.37
CA PRO A 40 3.96 0.42 5.30
C PRO A 40 2.74 1.32 5.06
N GLY A 41 1.52 0.78 5.21
CA GLY A 41 0.29 1.56 5.10
C GLY A 41 0.11 2.55 6.24
N VAL A 42 0.51 2.19 7.46
CA VAL A 42 0.54 3.12 8.61
C VAL A 42 1.55 4.24 8.38
N VAL A 43 2.71 3.92 7.80
CA VAL A 43 3.74 4.92 7.48
C VAL A 43 3.26 5.90 6.41
N LEU A 44 2.70 5.38 5.30
CA LEU A 44 2.16 6.18 4.21
C LEU A 44 0.93 6.99 4.64
N GLY A 45 0.07 6.45 5.51
CA GLY A 45 -1.13 7.12 6.01
C GLY A 45 -0.87 8.48 6.66
N ARG A 46 0.37 8.74 7.11
CA ARG A 46 0.76 10.02 7.72
C ARG A 46 0.89 11.18 6.74
N VAL A 47 1.05 10.89 5.44
CA VAL A 47 1.06 11.92 4.38
C VAL A 47 -0.21 11.89 3.53
N TYR A 48 -1.13 10.97 3.80
CA TYR A 48 -2.43 10.87 3.11
C TYR A 48 -3.55 11.53 3.91
N ALA A 49 -4.55 12.03 3.21
CA ALA A 49 -5.77 12.53 3.81
C ALA A 49 -6.67 11.36 4.29
N GLY A 50 -6.89 11.29 5.60
CA GLY A 50 -7.75 10.29 6.24
C GLY A 50 -7.22 8.85 6.21
N ASP A 51 -8.05 7.90 6.65
CA ASP A 51 -7.59 6.53 6.93
C ASP A 51 -7.77 5.53 5.78
N LEU A 52 -8.34 5.96 4.64
CA LEU A 52 -8.77 5.06 3.57
C LEU A 52 -7.61 4.20 3.04
N LEU A 53 -6.46 4.82 2.75
CA LEU A 53 -5.29 4.10 2.27
C LEU A 53 -4.84 3.05 3.30
N THR A 54 -4.72 3.43 4.56
CA THR A 54 -4.30 2.53 5.65
C THR A 54 -5.19 1.30 5.71
N TRP A 55 -6.52 1.48 5.67
CA TRP A 55 -7.48 0.36 5.68
C TRP A 55 -7.36 -0.54 4.45
N LEU A 56 -7.18 0.04 3.27
CA LEU A 56 -7.01 -0.73 2.03
C LEU A 56 -5.72 -1.55 2.04
N LEU A 57 -4.64 -1.01 2.60
CA LEU A 57 -3.35 -1.68 2.72
C LEU A 57 -3.37 -2.77 3.81
N VAL A 58 -4.04 -2.52 4.94
CA VAL A 58 -4.29 -3.55 5.97
C VAL A 58 -5.09 -4.71 5.37
N GLY A 59 -6.13 -4.42 4.58
CA GLY A 59 -6.91 -5.44 3.90
C GLY A 59 -6.12 -6.19 2.82
N ALA A 60 -5.25 -5.51 2.07
CA ALA A 60 -4.34 -6.16 1.10
C ALA A 60 -3.30 -7.06 1.80
N ALA A 61 -2.75 -6.61 2.94
CA ALA A 61 -1.82 -7.36 3.77
C ALA A 61 -2.47 -8.64 4.31
N ALA A 62 -3.68 -8.53 4.88
CA ALA A 62 -4.44 -9.67 5.35
C ALA A 62 -4.83 -10.60 4.19
N GLY A 63 -5.36 -10.06 3.09
CA GLY A 63 -5.81 -10.81 1.93
C GLY A 63 -4.71 -11.63 1.28
N SER A 64 -3.57 -11.02 0.98
CA SER A 64 -2.42 -11.70 0.36
C SER A 64 -1.91 -12.87 1.22
N VAL A 65 -1.71 -12.65 2.53
CA VAL A 65 -1.24 -13.69 3.45
C VAL A 65 -2.29 -14.79 3.66
N LEU A 66 -3.57 -14.43 3.82
CA LEU A 66 -4.66 -15.40 4.00
C LEU A 66 -4.85 -16.27 2.77
N VAL A 67 -4.77 -15.69 1.56
CA VAL A 67 -4.82 -16.44 0.30
C VAL A 67 -3.64 -17.43 0.22
N SER A 68 -2.42 -16.98 0.51
CA SER A 68 -1.26 -17.88 0.56
C SER A 68 -1.44 -19.00 1.60
N VAL A 69 -1.95 -18.67 2.79
CA VAL A 69 -2.24 -19.62 3.88
C VAL A 69 -3.27 -20.68 3.46
N ALA A 70 -4.37 -20.25 2.82
CA ALA A 70 -5.44 -21.13 2.35
C ALA A 70 -4.96 -22.00 1.19
N ALA A 71 -4.17 -21.42 0.28
CA ALA A 71 -3.63 -22.11 -0.88
C ALA A 71 -2.50 -23.08 -0.52
N ARG A 72 -2.00 -23.13 0.73
CA ARG A 72 -0.86 -24.00 1.14
C ARG A 72 -1.03 -25.47 0.76
N ARG A 73 -2.27 -25.96 0.72
CA ARG A 73 -2.59 -27.36 0.36
C ARG A 73 -2.82 -27.58 -1.13
N LEU A 74 -2.95 -26.51 -1.91
CA LEU A 74 -3.08 -26.58 -3.36
C LEU A 74 -1.70 -26.82 -3.99
N ARG A 75 -1.72 -27.43 -5.18
CA ARG A 75 -0.54 -27.55 -6.04
C ARG A 75 0.05 -26.14 -6.29
N SER A 76 1.37 -26.03 -6.27
CA SER A 76 2.11 -24.76 -6.38
C SER A 76 1.73 -23.90 -7.59
N TRP A 77 1.46 -24.53 -8.73
CA TRP A 77 1.02 -23.85 -9.97
C TRP A 77 -0.32 -23.08 -9.87
N LEU A 78 -1.21 -23.40 -8.91
CA LEU A 78 -2.52 -22.73 -8.76
C LEU A 78 -2.45 -21.49 -7.86
N VAL A 79 -1.36 -21.34 -7.12
CA VAL A 79 -1.23 -20.33 -6.07
C VAL A 79 -1.10 -18.94 -6.67
N ALA A 80 -0.24 -18.80 -7.68
CA ALA A 80 -0.05 -17.54 -8.37
C ALA A 80 -1.36 -17.09 -9.08
N PRO A 81 -2.05 -17.92 -9.89
CA PRO A 81 -3.33 -17.53 -10.49
C PRO A 81 -4.39 -17.12 -9.46
N VAL A 82 -4.56 -17.89 -8.39
CA VAL A 82 -5.55 -17.56 -7.34
C VAL A 82 -5.19 -16.26 -6.62
N SER A 83 -3.92 -16.06 -6.29
CA SER A 83 -3.48 -14.81 -5.66
C SER A 83 -3.61 -13.62 -6.61
N VAL A 84 -3.32 -13.77 -7.90
CA VAL A 84 -3.50 -12.71 -8.89
C VAL A 84 -4.98 -12.37 -9.04
N ALA A 85 -5.88 -13.35 -9.12
CA ALA A 85 -7.32 -13.11 -9.17
C ALA A 85 -7.83 -12.37 -7.92
N ALA A 86 -7.38 -12.78 -6.73
CA ALA A 86 -7.71 -12.12 -5.48
C ALA A 86 -7.13 -10.69 -5.39
N MET A 87 -5.90 -10.49 -5.88
CA MET A 87 -5.25 -9.17 -5.97
C MET A 87 -6.04 -8.24 -6.88
N VAL A 88 -6.41 -8.71 -8.08
CA VAL A 88 -7.21 -7.94 -9.04
C VAL A 88 -8.57 -7.60 -8.42
N GLY A 89 -9.25 -8.56 -7.78
CA GLY A 89 -10.52 -8.31 -7.09
C GLY A 89 -10.41 -7.25 -5.99
N TRP A 90 -9.40 -7.34 -5.13
CA TRP A 90 -9.15 -6.36 -4.07
C TRP A 90 -8.76 -4.98 -4.63
N THR A 91 -7.96 -4.96 -5.69
CA THR A 91 -7.55 -3.73 -6.38
C THR A 91 -8.76 -3.04 -6.99
N VAL A 92 -9.58 -3.76 -7.76
CA VAL A 92 -10.81 -3.23 -8.35
C VAL A 92 -11.74 -2.69 -7.27
N PHE A 93 -11.92 -3.43 -6.17
CA PHE A 93 -12.71 -2.96 -5.03
C PHE A 93 -12.15 -1.68 -4.40
N GLY A 94 -10.83 -1.63 -4.16
CA GLY A 94 -10.16 -0.47 -3.59
C GLY A 94 -10.26 0.77 -4.46
N LEU A 95 -10.03 0.63 -5.78
CA LEU A 95 -10.18 1.71 -6.75
C LEU A 95 -11.62 2.19 -6.84
N HIS A 96 -12.59 1.28 -6.81
CA HIS A 96 -14.02 1.63 -6.82
C HIS A 96 -14.41 2.42 -5.57
N LEU A 97 -13.93 2.01 -4.40
CA LEU A 97 -14.17 2.71 -3.15
C LEU A 97 -13.52 4.10 -3.14
N ALA A 98 -12.28 4.21 -3.62
CA ALA A 98 -11.56 5.48 -3.76
C ALA A 98 -12.27 6.43 -4.75
N ALA A 99 -12.64 5.94 -5.93
CA ALA A 99 -13.35 6.73 -6.95
C ALA A 99 -14.70 7.25 -6.43
N ARG A 100 -15.46 6.41 -5.71
CA ARG A 100 -16.73 6.83 -5.10
C ARG A 100 -16.56 7.89 -4.02
N ARG A 101 -15.51 7.80 -3.20
CA ARG A 101 -15.22 8.80 -2.17
C ARG A 101 -14.75 10.13 -2.75
N ALA A 102 -13.98 10.08 -3.83
CA ALA A 102 -13.48 11.25 -4.53
C ALA A 102 -14.51 11.90 -5.47
N GLY A 103 -15.67 11.27 -5.70
CA GLY A 103 -16.72 11.81 -6.56
C GLY A 103 -16.28 11.98 -8.02
N LEU A 104 -15.36 11.13 -8.50
CA LEU A 104 -14.78 11.29 -9.84
C LEU A 104 -15.84 11.09 -10.94
N PRO A 105 -15.96 12.04 -11.89
CA PRO A 105 -16.83 11.88 -13.06
C PRO A 105 -16.19 10.89 -14.07
N GLY A 106 -17.02 10.15 -14.80
CA GLY A 106 -16.59 9.28 -15.91
C GLY A 106 -16.83 7.78 -15.70
N GLY A 107 -16.44 6.98 -16.70
CA GLY A 107 -16.57 5.53 -16.64
C GLY A 107 -15.50 4.91 -15.74
N PHE A 108 -15.87 3.91 -14.92
CA PHE A 108 -14.91 3.24 -14.02
C PHE A 108 -13.68 2.68 -14.75
N VAL A 109 -13.85 2.17 -15.97
CA VAL A 109 -12.76 1.64 -16.79
C VAL A 109 -11.76 2.75 -17.16
N GLU A 110 -12.25 3.95 -17.50
CA GLU A 110 -11.39 5.09 -17.85
C GLU A 110 -10.56 5.51 -16.64
N VAL A 111 -11.19 5.57 -15.46
CA VAL A 111 -10.52 5.88 -14.19
C VAL A 111 -9.41 4.87 -13.86
N VAL A 112 -9.68 3.56 -14.05
CA VAL A 112 -8.69 2.51 -13.81
C VAL A 112 -7.52 2.62 -14.80
N VAL A 113 -7.80 2.85 -16.09
CA VAL A 113 -6.76 2.99 -17.11
C VAL A 113 -5.92 4.23 -16.88
N ASP A 114 -6.53 5.36 -16.50
CA ASP A 114 -5.81 6.59 -16.15
C ASP A 114 -4.92 6.37 -14.91
N ALA A 115 -5.46 5.76 -13.86
CA ALA A 115 -4.72 5.42 -12.65
C ALA A 115 -3.51 4.53 -12.95
N ALA A 116 -3.66 3.53 -13.83
CA ALA A 116 -2.57 2.64 -14.22
C ALA A 116 -1.45 3.35 -14.98
N ARG A 117 -1.79 4.33 -15.84
CA ARG A 117 -0.81 5.09 -16.63
C ARG A 117 -0.10 6.16 -15.79
N ASN A 118 -0.86 6.83 -14.93
CA ASN A 118 -0.41 8.06 -14.28
C ASN A 118 -0.14 7.90 -12.77
N GLY A 119 -0.32 6.71 -12.19
CA GLY A 119 -0.24 6.53 -10.74
C GLY A 119 1.13 6.85 -10.13
N ILE A 120 2.24 6.43 -10.75
CA ILE A 120 3.58 6.76 -10.23
C ILE A 120 3.86 8.28 -10.33
N PRO A 121 3.72 8.93 -11.49
CA PRO A 121 3.91 10.38 -11.59
C PRO A 121 3.00 11.18 -10.64
N ARG A 122 1.72 10.81 -10.53
CA ARG A 122 0.76 11.53 -9.66
C ARG A 122 1.07 11.32 -8.18
N LEU A 123 1.52 10.13 -7.77
CA LEU A 123 1.97 9.90 -6.39
C LEU A 123 3.18 10.76 -6.02
N LEU A 124 4.09 11.01 -6.97
CA LEU A 124 5.29 11.85 -6.77
C LEU A 124 5.04 13.34 -6.94
N THR A 125 3.90 13.75 -7.51
CA THR A 125 3.57 15.17 -7.75
C THR A 125 2.36 15.65 -6.94
N ALA A 126 1.63 14.75 -6.27
CA ALA A 126 0.49 15.09 -5.44
C ALA A 126 0.87 16.06 -4.32
N LEU A 127 0.01 17.02 -3.99
CA LEU A 127 0.22 17.89 -2.84
C LEU A 127 0.01 17.09 -1.53
N ILE A 128 0.68 17.49 -0.45
CA ILE A 128 0.51 16.91 0.89
C ILE A 128 -0.47 17.79 1.65
N PRO A 129 -1.54 17.24 2.26
CA PRO A 129 -1.88 15.81 2.35
C PRO A 129 -2.35 15.21 1.02
N VAL A 130 -1.86 14.01 0.69
CA VAL A 130 -2.21 13.29 -0.55
C VAL A 130 -3.62 12.73 -0.45
N GLU A 131 -4.49 13.08 -1.41
CA GLU A 131 -5.83 12.51 -1.44
C GLU A 131 -5.81 11.04 -1.88
N PRO A 132 -6.61 10.15 -1.24
CA PRO A 132 -6.70 8.74 -1.60
C PRO A 132 -7.62 8.54 -2.82
N VAL A 133 -7.13 8.95 -3.99
CA VAL A 133 -7.76 8.76 -5.31
C VAL A 133 -7.19 7.52 -6.02
N PRO A 134 -7.88 6.95 -7.03
CA PRO A 134 -7.47 5.70 -7.68
C PRO A 134 -6.02 5.67 -8.16
N ASP A 135 -5.51 6.77 -8.70
CA ASP A 135 -4.15 6.96 -9.19
C ASP A 135 -3.10 6.97 -8.07
N THR A 136 -3.41 7.51 -6.90
CA THR A 136 -2.48 7.52 -5.75
C THR A 136 -2.53 6.22 -4.96
N VAL A 137 -3.67 5.52 -4.95
CA VAL A 137 -3.89 4.28 -4.19
C VAL A 137 -3.42 3.02 -4.92
N LEU A 138 -3.48 2.99 -6.26
CA LEU A 138 -3.18 1.80 -7.06
C LEU A 138 -1.80 1.21 -6.78
N VAL A 139 -0.75 2.04 -6.86
CA VAL A 139 0.65 1.59 -6.76
C VAL A 139 0.95 1.04 -5.36
N PRO A 140 0.66 1.75 -4.25
CA PRO A 140 0.85 1.20 -2.90
C PRO A 140 0.06 -0.09 -2.65
N LEU A 141 -1.16 -0.19 -3.18
CA LEU A 141 -2.03 -1.34 -2.96
C LEU A 141 -1.51 -2.61 -3.65
N VAL A 142 -1.11 -2.50 -4.93
CA VAL A 142 -0.51 -3.60 -5.68
C VAL A 142 0.84 -4.00 -5.06
N ALA A 143 1.69 -3.03 -4.72
CA ALA A 143 2.98 -3.30 -4.08
C ALA A 143 2.81 -4.03 -2.73
N THR A 144 1.79 -3.65 -1.94
CA THR A 144 1.45 -4.30 -0.67
C THR A 144 1.03 -5.76 -0.88
N TRP A 145 0.17 -6.01 -1.87
CA TRP A 145 -0.24 -7.38 -2.18
C TRP A 145 0.93 -8.26 -2.63
N LEU A 146 1.78 -7.74 -3.52
CA LEU A 146 2.94 -8.46 -4.03
C LEU A 146 3.94 -8.77 -2.91
N ALA A 147 4.24 -7.80 -2.05
CA ALA A 147 5.12 -8.02 -0.90
C ALA A 147 4.57 -9.09 0.06
N GLY A 148 3.26 -9.06 0.33
CA GLY A 148 2.59 -10.07 1.15
C GLY A 148 2.60 -11.46 0.53
N LEU A 149 2.31 -11.57 -0.77
CA LEU A 149 2.38 -12.84 -1.51
C LEU A 149 3.80 -13.41 -1.51
N THR A 150 4.80 -12.63 -1.95
CA THR A 150 6.18 -13.10 -2.02
C THR A 150 6.72 -13.46 -0.64
N GLY A 151 6.42 -12.65 0.38
CA GLY A 151 6.82 -12.92 1.76
C GLY A 151 6.18 -14.20 2.30
N ALA A 152 4.88 -14.40 2.06
CA ALA A 152 4.16 -15.59 2.49
C ALA A 152 4.63 -16.85 1.76
N GLU A 153 4.89 -16.80 0.45
CA GLU A 153 5.39 -17.96 -0.30
C GLU A 153 6.80 -18.37 0.18
N VAL A 154 7.71 -17.41 0.38
CA VAL A 154 9.08 -17.70 0.82
C VAL A 154 9.11 -18.15 2.30
N ALA A 155 8.34 -17.49 3.18
CA ALA A 155 8.32 -17.84 4.59
C ALA A 155 7.54 -19.14 4.87
N LEU A 156 6.35 -19.31 4.28
CA LEU A 156 5.43 -20.39 4.61
C LEU A 156 5.65 -21.65 3.77
N ARG A 157 5.99 -21.54 2.47
CA ARG A 157 6.22 -22.73 1.62
C ARG A 157 7.68 -23.13 1.54
N ALA A 158 8.58 -22.17 1.29
CA ALA A 158 10.01 -22.47 1.22
C ALA A 158 10.65 -22.65 2.61
N GLY A 159 9.93 -22.29 3.68
CA GLY A 159 10.41 -22.42 5.07
C GLY A 159 11.57 -21.49 5.41
N ARG A 160 11.79 -20.44 4.61
CA ARG A 160 12.90 -19.48 4.77
C ARG A 160 12.37 -18.18 5.36
N SER A 161 12.09 -18.16 6.66
CA SER A 161 11.49 -17.00 7.35
C SER A 161 12.27 -15.70 7.17
N LEU A 162 13.60 -15.73 7.32
CA LEU A 162 14.45 -14.55 7.11
C LEU A 162 14.31 -13.95 5.71
N LEU A 163 14.33 -14.79 4.67
CA LEU A 163 14.16 -14.33 3.29
C LEU A 163 12.71 -13.90 2.99
N GLY A 164 11.72 -14.48 3.67
CA GLY A 164 10.33 -14.09 3.55
C GLY A 164 10.00 -12.73 4.19
N PHE A 165 10.85 -12.22 5.08
CA PHE A 165 10.73 -10.87 5.62
C PHE A 165 11.38 -9.79 4.74
N LEU A 166 12.15 -10.18 3.72
CA LEU A 166 12.78 -9.24 2.80
C LEU A 166 11.75 -8.41 1.99
N PRO A 167 10.71 -8.98 1.34
CA PRO A 167 9.76 -8.17 0.58
C PRO A 167 8.99 -7.14 1.44
N PRO A 168 8.45 -7.49 2.62
CA PRO A 168 7.85 -6.49 3.52
C PRO A 168 8.84 -5.42 3.99
N ALA A 169 10.10 -5.77 4.23
CA ALA A 169 11.14 -4.80 4.61
C ALA A 169 11.45 -3.81 3.49
N LEU A 170 11.54 -4.28 2.24
CA LEU A 170 11.71 -3.42 1.07
C LEU A 170 10.52 -2.49 0.88
N LEU A 171 9.30 -2.99 1.05
CA LEU A 171 8.08 -2.17 0.98
C LEU A 171 8.06 -1.11 2.09
N TYR A 172 8.45 -1.48 3.32
CA TYR A 172 8.53 -0.55 4.45
C TYR A 172 9.59 0.54 4.22
N ALA A 173 10.76 0.16 3.72
CA ALA A 173 11.82 1.11 3.34
C ALA A 173 11.35 2.05 2.22
N GLY A 174 10.67 1.54 1.20
CA GLY A 174 10.06 2.35 0.13
C GLY A 174 9.03 3.33 0.65
N ALA A 175 8.18 2.91 1.61
CA ALA A 175 7.21 3.79 2.26
C ALA A 175 7.90 4.92 3.05
N LEU A 176 8.97 4.61 3.79
CA LEU A 176 9.77 5.63 4.49
C LEU A 176 10.42 6.61 3.50
N TYR A 177 10.95 6.12 2.38
CA TYR A 177 11.54 6.94 1.34
C TYR A 177 10.54 7.90 0.69
N VAL A 178 9.33 7.41 0.38
CA VAL A 178 8.24 8.22 -0.21
C VAL A 178 7.72 9.27 0.77
N VAL A 179 7.62 8.95 2.06
CA VAL A 179 7.21 9.94 3.08
C VAL A 179 8.30 10.99 3.26
N GLY A 180 9.57 10.58 3.28
CA GLY A 180 10.71 11.50 3.40
C GLY A 180 10.58 12.41 4.64
N PRO A 181 10.89 13.72 4.51
CA PRO A 181 10.82 14.68 5.61
C PRO A 181 9.40 15.20 5.88
N ASN A 182 8.38 14.70 5.17
CA ASN A 182 7.04 15.31 5.14
C ASN A 182 6.12 14.90 6.31
N ALA A 183 6.61 14.08 7.24
CA ALA A 183 5.91 13.70 8.46
C ALA A 183 6.92 13.50 9.59
N ASP A 184 6.43 13.50 10.84
CA ASP A 184 7.23 13.19 12.02
C ASP A 184 7.98 11.86 11.88
N PRO A 185 9.07 11.60 12.64
CA PRO A 185 9.75 10.32 12.60
C PRO A 185 8.81 9.12 12.90
N ALA A 186 8.91 8.06 12.10
CA ALA A 186 8.09 6.84 12.23
C ALA A 186 8.55 5.91 13.36
N PHE A 187 8.78 6.45 14.57
CA PHE A 187 9.37 5.71 15.69
C PHE A 187 8.52 4.49 16.06
N TRP A 188 7.24 4.69 16.37
CA TRP A 188 6.36 3.60 16.79
C TRP A 188 6.12 2.54 15.70
N PRO A 189 5.85 2.90 14.43
CA PRO A 189 5.79 1.92 13.35
C PRO A 189 7.09 1.11 13.18
N SER A 190 8.26 1.73 13.38
CA SER A 190 9.56 1.05 13.25
C SER A 190 9.80 0.06 14.40
N VAL A 191 9.44 0.45 15.63
CA VAL A 191 9.48 -0.44 16.79
C VAL A 191 8.53 -1.62 16.60
N ALA A 192 7.31 -1.38 16.13
CA ALA A 192 6.35 -2.43 15.82
C ALA A 192 6.86 -3.38 14.72
N PHE A 193 7.52 -2.83 13.69
CA PHE A 193 8.14 -3.63 12.63
C PHE A 193 9.23 -4.55 13.18
N ALA A 194 10.16 -3.99 13.97
CA ALA A 194 11.24 -4.75 14.59
C ALA A 194 10.71 -5.83 15.54
N ALA A 195 9.69 -5.51 16.35
CA ALA A 195 9.03 -6.45 17.24
C ALA A 195 8.36 -7.59 16.44
N ALA A 196 7.68 -7.29 15.34
CA ALA A 196 7.05 -8.30 14.48
C ALA A 196 8.09 -9.23 13.82
N VAL A 197 9.23 -8.70 13.37
CA VAL A 197 10.35 -9.51 12.87
C VAL A 197 10.87 -10.43 13.98
N ALA A 198 11.16 -9.88 15.17
CA ALA A 198 11.67 -10.65 16.31
C ALA A 198 10.71 -11.78 16.70
N LEU A 199 9.42 -11.47 16.85
CA LEU A 199 8.38 -12.47 17.15
C LEU A 199 8.25 -13.51 16.04
N GLY A 200 8.34 -13.11 14.78
CA GLY A 200 8.29 -14.00 13.62
C GLY A 200 9.50 -14.95 13.53
N LEU A 201 10.68 -14.53 13.99
CA LEU A 201 11.89 -15.36 14.04
C LEU A 201 11.93 -16.31 15.24
N VAL A 202 11.39 -15.88 16.39
CA VAL A 202 11.30 -16.70 17.61
C VAL A 202 10.15 -17.70 17.52
N ALA A 203 9.12 -17.41 16.71
CA ALA A 203 8.00 -18.32 16.49
C ALA A 203 8.53 -19.71 16.11
N PRO A 204 8.16 -20.77 16.85
CA PRO A 204 8.70 -22.10 16.65
C PRO A 204 8.37 -22.54 15.23
N GLY A 205 9.38 -22.47 14.36
CA GLY A 205 9.24 -22.84 12.97
C GLY A 205 8.78 -24.28 12.91
N THR A 206 7.67 -24.52 12.22
CA THR A 206 7.30 -25.86 11.76
C THR A 206 8.29 -26.29 10.67
N ARG A 207 9.57 -26.46 11.03
CA ARG A 207 10.48 -27.29 10.25
C ARG A 207 9.96 -28.70 10.41
N GLN A 208 9.05 -29.09 9.51
CA GLN A 208 8.83 -30.50 9.21
C GLN A 208 10.07 -30.96 8.48
N THR A 209 11.12 -31.30 9.22
CA THR A 209 12.12 -32.23 8.72
C THR A 209 11.37 -33.52 8.37
N PRO A 210 11.64 -34.14 7.20
CA PRO A 210 11.16 -35.48 6.92
C PRO A 210 11.86 -36.43 7.90
N GLY A 211 11.18 -36.72 9.01
CA GLY A 211 11.79 -37.28 10.22
C GLY A 211 11.43 -36.35 11.38
N GLY A 212 10.49 -36.78 12.23
CA GLY A 212 9.87 -35.94 13.25
C GLY A 212 10.82 -35.17 14.17
N ASP A 213 10.26 -34.29 15.02
CA ASP A 213 11.02 -33.44 15.93
C ASP A 213 12.13 -34.23 16.64
N PRO A 214 13.43 -33.98 16.35
CA PRO A 214 14.53 -34.74 16.94
C PRO A 214 14.58 -34.59 18.47
N ALA A 215 13.93 -33.54 19.01
CA ALA A 215 13.78 -33.34 20.44
C ALA A 215 12.60 -34.12 21.07
N ALA A 216 11.75 -34.78 20.26
CA ALA A 216 10.68 -35.64 20.75
C ALA A 216 11.22 -36.91 21.43
N ALA A 217 12.39 -37.39 21.01
CA ALA A 217 13.09 -38.50 21.64
C ALA A 217 13.83 -38.11 22.93
N LEU A 218 13.98 -36.81 23.21
CA LEU A 218 14.69 -36.33 24.41
C LEU A 218 13.80 -36.38 25.66
N PRO A 219 14.38 -36.64 26.85
CA PRO A 219 13.70 -36.52 28.13
C PRO A 219 13.09 -35.12 28.31
N PRO A 220 11.95 -34.98 29.03
CA PRO A 220 11.22 -33.73 29.17
C PRO A 220 12.06 -32.58 29.74
N ALA A 221 12.98 -32.87 30.67
CA ALA A 221 13.91 -31.89 31.23
C ALA A 221 14.91 -31.37 30.18
N VAL A 222 15.48 -32.25 29.35
CA VAL A 222 16.42 -31.88 28.29
C VAL A 222 15.72 -31.10 27.18
N ARG A 223 14.48 -31.47 26.84
CA ARG A 223 13.65 -30.74 25.87
C ARG A 223 13.34 -29.32 26.35
N ALA A 224 13.02 -29.16 27.64
CA ALA A 224 12.79 -27.85 28.25
C ALA A 224 14.07 -27.00 28.23
N ALA A 225 15.22 -27.59 28.57
CA ALA A 225 16.52 -26.90 28.53
C ALA A 225 16.92 -26.46 27.11
N VAL A 226 16.72 -27.32 26.10
CA VAL A 226 16.97 -26.98 24.68
C VAL A 226 16.05 -25.86 24.20
N ARG A 227 14.76 -25.91 24.55
CA ARG A 227 13.81 -24.82 24.24
C ARG A 227 14.20 -23.53 24.93
N LEU A 228 14.56 -23.58 26.21
CA LEU A 228 15.02 -22.41 26.95
C LEU A 228 16.28 -21.82 26.31
N ARG A 229 17.24 -22.65 25.88
CA ARG A 229 18.47 -22.21 25.20
C ARG A 229 18.19 -21.60 23.83
N LEU A 230 17.24 -22.14 23.07
CA LEU A 230 16.80 -21.58 21.79
C LEU A 230 16.09 -20.24 21.97
N VAL A 231 15.21 -20.14 22.96
CA VAL A 231 14.52 -18.89 23.32
C VAL A 231 15.52 -17.86 23.82
N ALA A 232 16.45 -18.24 24.70
CA ALA A 232 17.48 -17.36 25.22
C ALA A 232 18.46 -16.92 24.12
N GLY A 233 18.85 -17.83 23.21
CA GLY A 233 19.69 -17.49 22.06
C GLY A 233 18.99 -16.56 21.07
N GLY A 234 17.69 -16.78 20.82
CA GLY A 234 16.86 -15.89 20.02
C GLY A 234 16.69 -14.51 20.66
N ALA A 235 16.40 -14.48 21.97
CA ALA A 235 16.29 -13.24 22.75
C ALA A 235 17.61 -12.47 22.79
N ALA A 236 18.74 -13.16 22.97
CA ALA A 236 20.07 -12.56 22.89
C ALA A 236 20.36 -12.01 21.49
N GLY A 237 20.03 -12.75 20.43
CA GLY A 237 20.15 -12.26 19.05
C GLY A 237 19.31 -11.01 18.79
N VAL A 238 18.07 -10.98 19.26
CA VAL A 238 17.20 -9.80 19.18
C VAL A 238 17.78 -8.64 19.97
N ALA A 239 18.24 -8.88 21.20
CA ALA A 239 18.86 -7.85 22.03
C ALA A 239 20.13 -7.27 21.39
N VAL A 240 20.94 -8.11 20.73
CA VAL A 240 22.13 -7.69 19.98
C VAL A 240 21.73 -6.85 18.78
N VAL A 241 20.72 -7.25 17.99
CA VAL A 241 20.25 -6.48 16.82
C VAL A 241 19.65 -5.14 17.26
N VAL A 242 18.83 -5.12 18.31
CA VAL A 242 18.26 -3.89 18.88
C VAL A 242 19.35 -2.99 19.44
N GLY A 243 20.32 -3.55 20.17
CA GLY A 243 21.48 -2.82 20.69
C GLY A 243 22.34 -2.23 19.58
N LEU A 244 22.62 -3.00 18.53
CA LEU A 244 23.31 -2.52 17.32
C LEU A 244 22.52 -1.40 16.64
N ALA A 245 21.20 -1.55 16.47
CA ALA A 245 20.37 -0.50 15.88
C ALA A 245 20.36 0.78 16.74
N ALA A 246 20.32 0.65 18.07
CA ALA A 246 20.37 1.78 18.99
C ALA A 246 21.74 2.47 19.04
N LEU A 247 22.83 1.73 18.82
CA LEU A 247 24.20 2.26 18.78
C LEU A 247 24.54 2.88 17.42
N VAL A 248 24.21 2.18 16.34
CA VAL A 248 24.57 2.55 14.97
C VAL A 248 23.57 3.54 14.37
N GLY A 249 22.29 3.47 14.77
CA GLY A 249 21.22 4.34 14.29
C GLY A 249 21.53 5.83 14.47
N PRO A 250 21.89 6.30 15.67
CA PRO A 250 22.27 7.70 15.90
C PRO A 250 23.50 8.12 15.09
N VAL A 251 24.49 7.24 14.95
CA VAL A 251 25.70 7.54 14.15
C VAL A 251 25.37 7.66 12.68
N LEU A 252 24.55 6.76 12.13
CA LEU A 252 24.07 6.85 10.75
C LEU A 252 23.19 8.09 10.55
N ALA A 253 22.29 8.37 11.49
CA ALA A 253 21.45 9.57 11.45
C ALA A 253 22.28 10.85 11.45
N ALA A 254 23.35 10.92 12.24
CA ALA A 254 24.28 12.06 12.27
C ALA A 254 25.15 12.19 11.01
N ARG A 255 25.20 11.16 10.15
CA ARG A 255 25.92 11.17 8.87
C ARG A 255 25.02 11.49 7.67
N VAL A 256 23.71 11.45 7.85
CA VAL A 256 22.75 11.92 6.85
C VAL A 256 22.59 13.41 7.08
N GLU A 257 22.82 14.23 6.06
CA GLU A 257 22.56 15.68 6.14
C GLU A 257 21.14 15.94 6.69
N ASP A 258 20.94 17.04 7.41
CA ASP A 258 19.69 17.41 8.10
C ASP A 258 18.44 17.55 7.19
N ARG A 259 18.57 17.21 5.90
CA ARG A 259 17.51 17.22 4.91
C ARG A 259 17.39 15.84 4.25
N PRO A 260 16.48 14.97 4.74
CA PRO A 260 16.11 13.74 4.04
C PRO A 260 15.77 14.05 2.58
N VAL A 261 16.26 13.22 1.67
CA VAL A 261 15.97 13.35 0.23
C VAL A 261 14.47 13.19 0.01
N ASP A 262 13.84 14.20 -0.57
CA ASP A 262 12.44 14.13 -1.00
C ASP A 262 12.39 13.72 -2.49
N PRO A 263 11.83 12.55 -2.84
CA PRO A 263 11.74 12.08 -4.23
C PRO A 263 11.02 13.05 -5.16
N ARG A 264 10.11 13.87 -4.61
CA ARG A 264 9.26 14.82 -5.34
C ARG A 264 10.06 15.98 -5.93
N ARG A 265 11.27 16.23 -5.42
CA ARG A 265 12.18 17.25 -5.97
C ARG A 265 12.75 16.90 -7.34
N TYR A 266 12.69 15.63 -7.74
CA TYR A 266 13.22 15.16 -9.02
C TYR A 266 12.13 15.03 -10.09
N VAL A 267 10.87 15.30 -9.75
CA VAL A 267 9.75 15.20 -10.68
C VAL A 267 9.13 16.57 -10.84
N GLU A 268 9.14 17.10 -12.07
CA GLU A 268 8.52 18.37 -12.36
C GLU A 268 6.98 18.20 -12.31
N PRO A 269 6.26 18.96 -11.48
CA PRO A 269 4.80 18.88 -11.43
C PRO A 269 4.19 19.20 -12.79
N PRO A 270 3.11 18.51 -13.20
CA PRO A 270 2.39 18.88 -14.40
C PRO A 270 1.92 20.33 -14.27
N ARG A 271 2.25 21.14 -15.28
CA ARG A 271 1.77 22.53 -15.37
C ARG A 271 0.29 22.47 -15.65
N VAL A 272 -0.51 22.73 -14.63
CA VAL A 272 -1.87 23.18 -14.86
C VAL A 272 -1.70 24.57 -15.48
N GLU A 273 -2.03 24.72 -16.75
CA GLU A 273 -2.43 26.04 -17.23
C GLU A 273 -3.62 26.41 -16.35
N SER A 274 -3.36 27.14 -15.26
CA SER A 274 -4.40 27.85 -14.56
C SER A 274 -5.13 28.59 -15.65
N LEU A 275 -6.37 28.18 -15.95
CA LEU A 275 -7.37 29.07 -16.50
C LEU A 275 -7.24 30.30 -15.63
N ASP A 276 -6.55 31.32 -16.15
CA ASP A 276 -6.20 32.48 -15.35
C ASP A 276 -7.51 33.00 -14.83
N GLU A 277 -7.64 33.08 -13.50
CA GLU A 277 -8.86 33.57 -12.83
C GLU A 277 -9.30 34.94 -13.40
N ASN A 278 -8.37 35.63 -14.06
CA ASN A 278 -8.63 36.79 -14.87
C ASN A 278 -8.19 36.61 -16.35
N PRO A 279 -9.11 36.29 -17.28
CA PRO A 279 -8.80 36.22 -18.71
C PRO A 279 -8.34 37.55 -19.31
N LEU A 280 -8.55 38.68 -18.61
CA LEU A 280 -8.02 39.97 -19.02
C LEU A 280 -6.50 40.04 -18.93
N ILE A 281 -5.85 39.22 -18.07
CA ILE A 281 -4.39 39.19 -17.99
C ILE A 281 -3.81 38.67 -19.31
N ARG A 282 -4.38 37.60 -19.90
CA ARG A 282 -3.94 37.09 -21.21
C ARG A 282 -4.20 38.08 -22.34
N ILE A 283 -5.36 38.74 -22.34
CA ILE A 283 -5.68 39.77 -23.35
C ILE A 283 -4.72 40.97 -23.19
N SER A 284 -4.38 41.36 -21.97
CA SER A 284 -3.44 42.45 -21.72
C SER A 284 -2.01 42.10 -22.15
N GLY A 285 -1.58 40.85 -21.95
CA GLY A 285 -0.29 40.35 -22.43
C GLY A 285 -0.25 40.24 -23.96
N TRP A 286 -1.34 39.79 -24.57
CA TRP A 286 -1.47 39.78 -26.04
C TRP A 286 -1.50 41.19 -26.63
N ALA A 287 -2.14 42.15 -25.95
CA ALA A 287 -2.17 43.55 -26.40
C ALA A 287 -0.78 44.23 -26.43
N LEU A 288 0.23 43.64 -25.76
CA LEU A 288 1.63 44.07 -25.86
C LEU A 288 2.32 43.57 -27.14
N HIS A 289 1.71 42.60 -27.84
CA HIS A 289 2.20 41.96 -29.07
C HIS A 289 1.10 41.94 -30.16
N PRO A 290 0.62 43.11 -30.62
CA PRO A 290 -0.50 43.21 -31.57
C PRO A 290 -0.25 42.53 -32.93
N GLU A 291 1.01 42.21 -33.25
CA GLU A 291 1.42 41.47 -34.43
C GLU A 291 1.04 39.98 -34.40
N GLN A 292 0.74 39.42 -33.22
CA GLN A 292 0.34 38.02 -33.10
C GLN A 292 -1.16 37.89 -33.36
N GLU A 293 -1.56 37.10 -34.34
CA GLU A 293 -2.97 36.92 -34.67
C GLU A 293 -3.71 36.18 -33.53
N LEU A 294 -4.76 36.79 -32.96
CA LEU A 294 -5.54 36.20 -31.86
C LEU A 294 -6.56 35.18 -32.35
N LEU A 295 -7.25 35.49 -33.44
CA LEU A 295 -8.31 34.69 -34.03
C LEU A 295 -8.56 35.11 -35.48
N ASP A 296 -8.79 34.13 -36.35
CA ASP A 296 -9.31 34.30 -37.71
C ASP A 296 -10.76 33.80 -37.75
N VAL A 297 -11.66 34.55 -38.36
CA VAL A 297 -13.11 34.30 -38.29
C VAL A 297 -13.71 34.26 -39.68
N ALA A 298 -14.16 33.06 -40.06
CA ALA A 298 -15.01 32.87 -41.22
C ALA A 298 -16.47 32.70 -40.78
N THR A 299 -17.34 33.67 -41.11
CA THR A 299 -18.78 33.56 -40.86
C THR A 299 -19.53 33.14 -42.12
N LEU A 300 -20.41 32.14 -42.01
CA LEU A 300 -21.23 31.62 -43.11
C LEU A 300 -22.59 32.34 -43.26
N THR A 301 -22.81 33.45 -42.55
CA THR A 301 -24.12 34.14 -42.42
C THR A 301 -24.19 35.41 -43.28
N PRO A 302 -25.38 35.85 -43.75
CA PRO A 302 -25.51 36.85 -44.80
C PRO A 302 -25.03 38.23 -44.36
N ALA A 303 -24.46 38.97 -45.32
CA ALA A 303 -24.01 40.34 -45.14
C ALA A 303 -25.12 41.23 -44.53
N GLY A 304 -24.87 41.77 -43.34
CA GLY A 304 -25.77 42.73 -42.67
C GLY A 304 -26.09 42.40 -41.21
N ALA A 305 -25.85 41.18 -40.73
CA ALA A 305 -25.94 40.88 -39.30
C ALA A 305 -24.63 41.32 -38.59
N GLN A 306 -24.72 42.09 -37.51
CA GLN A 306 -23.55 42.41 -36.68
C GLN A 306 -22.97 41.11 -36.08
N THR A 307 -21.82 40.68 -36.58
CA THR A 307 -21.05 39.58 -35.98
C THR A 307 -20.43 40.07 -34.67
N ARG A 308 -21.07 39.74 -33.54
CA ARG A 308 -20.48 39.98 -32.20
C ARG A 308 -19.77 38.73 -31.74
N ILE A 309 -18.47 38.86 -31.50
CA ILE A 309 -17.63 37.80 -30.92
C ILE A 309 -17.50 38.07 -29.42
N ARG A 310 -18.04 37.16 -28.61
CA ARG A 310 -17.97 37.26 -27.14
C ARG A 310 -16.80 36.43 -26.64
N LEU A 311 -15.78 37.08 -26.10
CA LEU A 311 -14.56 36.43 -25.59
C LEU A 311 -14.75 35.87 -24.17
N ALA A 312 -15.34 36.66 -23.27
CA ALA A 312 -15.58 36.26 -21.89
C ALA A 312 -16.79 37.01 -21.30
N VAL A 313 -17.32 36.50 -20.19
CA VAL A 313 -18.32 37.17 -19.36
C VAL A 313 -17.75 37.29 -17.96
N LEU A 314 -17.53 38.53 -17.51
CA LEU A 314 -17.10 38.81 -16.14
C LEU A 314 -18.35 39.13 -15.33
N SER A 315 -18.77 38.19 -14.50
CA SER A 315 -20.04 38.26 -13.76
C SER A 315 -19.88 38.68 -12.30
N ASP A 316 -18.65 38.74 -11.79
CA ASP A 316 -18.37 39.07 -10.40
C ASP A 316 -17.43 40.27 -10.29
N TYR A 317 -17.67 41.14 -9.32
CA TYR A 317 -16.87 42.35 -9.06
C TYR A 317 -16.55 42.44 -7.57
N ASP A 318 -15.27 42.31 -7.24
CA ASP A 318 -14.76 42.25 -5.86
C ASP A 318 -14.45 43.65 -5.26
N GLY A 319 -14.85 44.73 -5.94
CA GLY A 319 -14.54 46.11 -5.56
C GLY A 319 -13.26 46.67 -6.18
N VAL A 320 -12.44 45.85 -6.85
CA VAL A 320 -11.20 46.28 -7.53
C VAL A 320 -11.09 45.72 -8.95
N THR A 321 -11.51 44.48 -9.16
CA THR A 321 -11.38 43.73 -10.40
C THR A 321 -12.65 42.95 -10.75
N TRP A 322 -12.96 42.92 -12.05
CA TRP A 322 -13.99 42.05 -12.61
C TRP A 322 -13.43 40.64 -12.81
N ARG A 323 -14.16 39.62 -12.35
CA ARG A 323 -13.79 38.19 -12.37
C ARG A 323 -14.84 37.35 -13.09
N VAL A 324 -14.43 36.18 -13.55
CA VAL A 324 -15.36 35.15 -14.05
C VAL A 324 -15.98 34.47 -12.83
N GLY A 325 -17.19 34.86 -12.45
CA GLY A 325 -17.89 34.31 -11.27
C GLY A 325 -18.87 33.19 -11.58
N ALA A 326 -18.97 32.78 -12.86
CA ALA A 326 -19.84 31.68 -13.25
C ALA A 326 -19.10 30.36 -13.07
N THR A 327 -19.75 29.38 -12.42
CA THR A 327 -19.33 27.98 -12.51
C THR A 327 -19.48 27.54 -13.96
N ASP A 328 -18.39 27.46 -14.69
CA ASP A 328 -18.38 26.91 -16.04
C ASP A 328 -18.73 25.42 -15.98
N ARG A 329 -19.89 25.06 -16.55
CA ARG A 329 -20.10 23.70 -17.03
C ARG A 329 -19.35 23.61 -18.35
N ASN A 330 -18.22 22.90 -18.37
CA ASN A 330 -17.55 22.52 -19.59
C ASN A 330 -18.56 21.87 -20.54
N ALA A 331 -18.96 22.61 -21.58
CA ALA A 331 -19.72 22.06 -22.69
C ALA A 331 -18.74 21.29 -23.58
N GLY A 332 -18.43 20.05 -23.20
CA GLY A 332 -17.72 19.14 -24.10
C GLY A 332 -17.15 17.87 -23.47
N ARG A 333 -17.84 16.75 -23.69
CA ARG A 333 -17.32 15.69 -24.56
C ARG A 333 -18.49 14.86 -25.12
N VAL A 334 -18.61 14.79 -26.45
CA VAL A 334 -19.16 13.63 -27.17
C VAL A 334 -17.96 12.79 -27.59
#